data_AF-A0A378B5U6-F1
#
_entry.id   AF-A0A378B5U6-F1
#
_cell.length_a   1.000
_cell.length_b   1.000
_cell.length_c   1.000
_cell.angle_alpha   90.00
_cell.angle_beta   90.00
_cell.angle_gamma   90.00
#
_symmetry.space_group_name_H-M   'P 1'
#
loop_
_entity.id
_entity.type
_entity.pdbx_description
1 polymer ?
#
loop_
_entity_poly.entity_id
_entity_poly.type
_entity_poly.pdbx_seq_one_letter_code
_entity_poly.pdbx_strand_id
1 'polypeptide(L)'
;MINRDTLLCISLAGRPGNFGTRFHNYLYGKLGLNYLYKAFTTKDIEAAVKGVRALGIRGCAVSMPFKESCIPFLDAIDPSAKVIDSVNTIVNDDGKLTGLNTDYIAVKSLIASHRLDTNARVMIQGSGGMGKAVIAAFRDAGFRDVIIAARNRQRGLALAKQYGFQWQPLPKGSQPRFWSMSHRWAWRGERKATRWRSARPWWPRPASCLTWSRCRRKLR
;
A
#
# COMPACT_ATOMS: atom_id res chain seq x y z
N MET A 1 -16.07 -20.64 8.19
CA MET A 1 -17.32 -19.97 8.60
C MET A 1 -16.95 -18.91 9.62
N ILE A 2 -17.59 -17.73 9.61
CA ILE A 2 -17.28 -16.63 10.54
C ILE A 2 -17.68 -17.05 11.97
N ASN A 3 -16.87 -16.69 12.96
CA ASN A 3 -17.11 -16.95 14.39
C ASN A 3 -16.60 -15.79 15.27
N ARG A 4 -16.69 -15.94 16.59
CA ARG A 4 -16.27 -14.92 17.58
C ARG A 4 -14.79 -14.54 17.50
N ASP A 5 -13.95 -15.45 16.98
CA ASP A 5 -12.49 -15.28 16.90
C ASP A 5 -12.06 -14.80 15.50
N THR A 6 -13.00 -14.53 14.60
CA THR A 6 -12.71 -14.01 13.26
C THR A 6 -12.16 -12.59 13.36
N LEU A 7 -10.97 -12.37 12.81
CA LEU A 7 -10.34 -11.04 12.80
C LEU A 7 -10.84 -10.21 11.61
N LEU A 8 -11.23 -8.97 11.89
CA LEU A 8 -11.71 -8.04 10.87
C LEU A 8 -10.56 -7.18 10.33
N CYS A 9 -10.44 -7.14 9.01
CA CYS A 9 -9.69 -6.14 8.26
C CYS A 9 -10.66 -5.29 7.43
N ILE A 10 -10.35 -4.01 7.24
CA ILE A 10 -11.22 -3.09 6.52
C ILE A 10 -10.48 -2.19 5.53
N SER A 11 -11.22 -1.42 4.74
CA SER A 11 -10.71 -0.19 4.14
C SER A 11 -11.61 1.01 4.40
N LEU A 12 -11.03 2.20 4.53
CA LEU A 12 -11.72 3.48 4.55
C LEU A 12 -11.42 4.27 3.26
N ALA A 13 -12.47 4.63 2.53
CA ALA A 13 -12.37 5.43 1.31
C ALA A 13 -13.61 6.29 1.13
N GLY A 14 -13.48 7.48 0.54
CA GLY A 14 -14.65 8.33 0.24
C GLY A 14 -15.61 7.63 -0.74
N ARG A 15 -15.07 6.84 -1.67
CA ARG A 15 -15.81 5.98 -2.60
C ARG A 15 -15.27 4.55 -2.54
N PRO A 16 -15.84 3.69 -1.69
CA PRO A 16 -15.36 2.31 -1.52
C PRO A 16 -15.52 1.48 -2.80
N GLY A 17 -14.53 0.61 -3.06
CA GLY A 17 -14.57 -0.34 -4.18
C GLY A 17 -14.56 -1.79 -3.70
N ASN A 18 -14.84 -2.73 -4.62
CA ASN A 18 -14.91 -4.16 -4.30
C ASN A 18 -13.59 -4.93 -4.48
N PHE A 19 -12.55 -4.32 -5.06
CA PHE A 19 -11.30 -5.01 -5.35
C PHE A 19 -10.66 -5.60 -4.09
N GLY A 20 -10.38 -4.76 -3.08
CA GLY A 20 -9.76 -5.20 -1.82
C GLY A 20 -10.61 -6.25 -1.09
N THR A 21 -11.92 -6.01 -0.99
CA THR A 21 -12.87 -6.97 -0.41
C THR A 21 -12.79 -8.33 -1.08
N ARG A 22 -12.81 -8.41 -2.41
CA ARG A 22 -12.72 -9.70 -3.12
C ARG A 22 -11.34 -10.33 -2.98
N PHE A 23 -10.29 -9.54 -3.14
CA PHE A 23 -8.90 -10.01 -3.14
C PHE A 23 -8.50 -10.59 -1.78
N HIS A 24 -8.71 -9.85 -0.69
CA HIS A 24 -8.33 -10.30 0.65
C HIS A 24 -9.15 -11.51 1.11
N ASN A 25 -10.48 -11.50 0.93
CA ASN A 25 -11.30 -12.65 1.33
C ASN A 25 -10.97 -13.90 0.52
N TYR A 26 -10.64 -13.76 -0.78
CA TYR A 26 -10.16 -14.89 -1.57
C TYR A 26 -8.86 -15.47 -0.98
N LEU A 27 -7.89 -14.61 -0.64
CA LEU A 27 -6.64 -15.06 -0.03
C LEU A 27 -6.84 -15.68 1.35
N TYR A 28 -7.71 -15.13 2.20
CA TYR A 28 -8.04 -15.71 3.50
C TYR A 28 -8.61 -17.12 3.35
N GLY A 29 -9.52 -17.32 2.40
CA GLY A 29 -10.06 -18.65 2.08
C GLY A 29 -9.00 -19.62 1.55
N LYS A 30 -8.04 -19.15 0.74
CA LYS A 30 -6.95 -19.99 0.22
C LYS A 30 -5.88 -20.34 1.25
N LEU A 31 -5.67 -19.48 2.24
CA LEU A 31 -4.65 -19.65 3.28
C LEU A 31 -5.21 -20.26 4.57
N GLY A 32 -6.53 -20.50 4.65
CA GLY A 32 -7.18 -21.03 5.86
C GLY A 32 -7.14 -20.06 7.04
N LEU A 33 -7.11 -18.75 6.75
CA LEU A 33 -7.03 -17.71 7.78
C LEU A 33 -8.44 -17.33 8.26
N ASN A 34 -8.65 -17.28 9.58
CA ASN A 34 -9.91 -16.85 10.19
C ASN A 34 -10.05 -15.31 10.16
N TYR A 35 -10.12 -14.76 8.95
CA TYR A 35 -10.20 -13.32 8.70
C TYR A 35 -11.36 -12.97 7.78
N LEU A 36 -11.85 -11.74 7.91
CA LEU A 36 -12.82 -11.12 7.02
C LEU A 36 -12.30 -9.76 6.55
N TYR A 37 -12.47 -9.44 5.27
CA TYR A 37 -12.22 -8.10 4.75
C TYR A 37 -13.52 -7.41 4.32
N LYS A 38 -13.71 -6.13 4.67
CA LYS A 38 -14.83 -5.33 4.14
C LYS A 38 -14.45 -3.87 3.91
N ALA A 39 -14.89 -3.32 2.79
CA ALA A 39 -14.73 -1.90 2.49
C ALA A 39 -15.83 -1.05 3.15
N PHE A 40 -15.43 0.09 3.71
CA PHE A 40 -16.27 1.09 4.37
C PHE A 40 -15.97 2.50 3.86
N THR A 41 -16.94 3.39 4.06
CA THR A 41 -16.76 4.85 3.95
C THR A 41 -16.98 5.48 5.31
N THR A 42 -16.56 6.73 5.47
CA THR A 42 -16.86 7.55 6.64
C THR A 42 -16.97 9.02 6.24
N LYS A 43 -17.70 9.80 7.04
CA LYS A 43 -17.65 11.27 7.00
C LYS A 43 -16.80 11.87 8.11
N ASP A 44 -16.42 11.04 9.08
CA ASP A 44 -15.61 11.40 10.24
C ASP A 44 -14.43 10.41 10.33
N ILE A 45 -13.25 10.88 9.94
CA ILE A 45 -12.04 10.06 9.93
C ILE A 45 -11.50 9.83 11.35
N GLU A 46 -11.71 10.78 12.26
CA GLU A 46 -11.26 10.67 13.64
C GLU A 46 -12.03 9.55 14.35
N ALA A 47 -13.36 9.61 14.31
CA ALA A 47 -14.21 8.59 14.90
C ALA A 47 -13.95 7.21 14.28
N ALA A 48 -13.74 7.14 12.95
CA ALA A 48 -13.47 5.88 12.27
C ALA A 48 -12.13 5.26 12.73
N VAL A 49 -11.05 6.04 12.81
CA VAL A 49 -9.74 5.54 13.25
C VAL A 49 -9.77 5.16 14.73
N LYS A 50 -10.44 5.94 15.58
CA LYS A 50 -10.69 5.58 16.98
C LYS A 50 -11.49 4.28 17.10
N GLY A 51 -12.48 4.08 16.23
CA GLY A 51 -13.25 2.84 16.13
C GLY A 51 -12.42 1.64 15.71
N VAL A 52 -11.48 1.81 14.76
CA VAL A 52 -10.52 0.75 14.38
C VAL A 52 -9.75 0.26 15.60
N ARG A 53 -9.28 1.18 16.45
CA ARG A 53 -8.62 0.86 17.72
C ARG A 53 -9.57 0.16 18.69
N ALA A 54 -10.70 0.79 19.00
CA ALA A 54 -11.62 0.36 20.06
C ALA A 54 -12.27 -1.01 19.78
N LEU A 55 -12.57 -1.31 18.52
CA LEU A 55 -13.19 -2.58 18.11
C LEU A 55 -12.19 -3.71 17.84
N GLY A 56 -10.89 -3.48 18.06
CA GLY A 56 -9.86 -4.49 17.79
C GLY A 56 -9.75 -4.87 16.30
N ILE A 57 -10.09 -3.95 15.39
CA ILE A 57 -9.96 -4.19 13.95
C ILE A 57 -8.48 -4.31 13.63
N ARG A 58 -8.08 -5.46 13.07
CA ARG A 58 -6.66 -5.84 12.94
C ARG A 58 -5.90 -4.98 11.94
N GLY A 59 -6.55 -4.61 10.84
CA GLY A 59 -5.92 -3.83 9.78
C GLY A 59 -6.93 -2.96 9.04
N CYS A 60 -6.50 -1.78 8.61
CA CYS A 60 -7.34 -0.84 7.88
C CYS A 60 -6.56 -0.21 6.72
N ALA A 61 -6.93 -0.53 5.49
CA ALA A 61 -6.43 0.21 4.34
C ALA A 61 -7.07 1.61 4.28
N VAL A 62 -6.31 2.62 3.87
CA VAL A 62 -6.75 4.00 3.80
C VAL A 62 -6.58 4.49 2.37
N SER A 63 -7.65 5.03 1.79
CA SER A 63 -7.65 5.61 0.46
C SER A 63 -8.09 7.08 0.51
N MET A 64 -8.08 7.74 -0.64
CA MET A 64 -8.56 9.12 -0.74
C MET A 64 -9.99 9.26 -0.19
N PRO A 65 -10.29 10.36 0.52
CA PRO A 65 -9.43 11.52 0.81
C PRO A 65 -8.67 11.43 2.15
N PHE A 66 -8.52 10.23 2.74
CA PHE A 66 -8.14 10.08 4.15
C PHE A 66 -6.65 9.82 4.41
N LYS A 67 -5.82 9.72 3.36
CA LYS A 67 -4.44 9.26 3.49
C LYS A 67 -3.56 10.19 4.35
N GLU A 68 -3.80 11.50 4.32
CA GLU A 68 -3.12 12.43 5.22
C GLU A 68 -3.91 12.69 6.51
N SER A 69 -5.25 12.82 6.42
CA SER A 69 -6.08 13.22 7.56
C SER A 69 -6.23 12.17 8.65
N CYS A 70 -5.88 10.90 8.39
CA CYS A 70 -5.85 9.88 9.44
C CYS A 70 -4.59 9.93 10.33
N ILE A 71 -3.50 10.56 9.87
CA ILE A 71 -2.18 10.54 10.53
C ILE A 71 -2.23 11.05 11.98
N PRO A 72 -2.94 12.15 12.33
CA PRO A 72 -2.98 12.65 13.70
C PRO A 72 -3.56 11.68 14.74
N PHE A 73 -4.23 10.62 14.31
CA PHE A 73 -4.92 9.66 15.19
C PHE A 73 -4.15 8.34 15.36
N LEU A 74 -2.94 8.24 14.80
CA LEU A 74 -2.06 7.08 14.85
C LEU A 74 -0.99 7.24 15.93
N ASP A 75 -0.55 6.12 16.49
CA ASP A 75 0.44 6.09 17.57
C ASP A 75 1.88 6.07 17.05
N ALA A 76 2.08 5.55 15.84
CA ALA A 76 3.37 5.50 15.16
C ALA A 76 3.21 5.60 13.65
N ILE A 77 4.24 6.15 12.99
CA ILE A 77 4.32 6.23 11.52
C ILE A 77 5.60 5.54 11.09
N ASP A 78 5.45 4.52 10.25
CA ASP A 78 6.55 3.78 9.64
C ASP A 78 7.31 4.68 8.64
N PRO A 79 8.64 4.48 8.45
CA PRO A 79 9.42 5.25 7.48
C PRO A 79 8.80 5.29 6.07
N SER A 80 8.13 4.22 5.64
CA SER A 80 7.42 4.16 4.34
C SER A 80 6.33 5.21 4.19
N ALA A 81 5.61 5.53 5.27
CA ALA A 81 4.59 6.58 5.28
C ALA A 81 5.18 7.95 5.59
N LYS A 82 6.19 7.99 6.48
CA LYS A 82 6.83 9.25 6.92
C LYS A 82 7.50 9.98 5.75
N VAL A 83 8.18 9.25 4.87
CA VAL A 83 8.89 9.85 3.72
C VAL A 83 7.96 10.59 2.75
N ILE A 84 6.68 10.25 2.75
CA ILE A 84 5.66 10.86 1.87
C ILE A 84 4.47 11.45 2.62
N ASP A 85 4.55 11.65 3.93
CA ASP A 85 3.47 12.19 4.79
C ASP A 85 2.07 11.64 4.44
N SER A 86 1.98 10.33 4.18
CA SER A 86 0.78 9.72 3.63
C SER A 86 0.68 8.26 4.05
N VAL A 87 -0.44 7.89 4.67
CA VAL A 87 -0.71 6.53 5.14
C VAL A 87 -1.77 5.89 4.26
N ASN A 88 -1.49 4.68 3.77
CA ASN A 88 -2.47 3.87 3.03
C ASN A 88 -2.82 2.56 3.77
N THR A 89 -2.13 2.25 4.86
CA THR A 89 -2.27 1.00 5.61
C THR A 89 -2.09 1.31 7.10
N ILE A 90 -3.07 0.95 7.92
CA ILE A 90 -2.99 1.00 9.38
C ILE A 90 -2.98 -0.43 9.88
N VAL A 91 -2.05 -0.73 10.78
CA VAL A 91 -1.93 -2.01 11.47
C VAL A 91 -2.20 -1.77 12.95
N ASN A 92 -3.11 -2.55 13.54
CA ASN A 92 -3.50 -2.43 14.94
C ASN A 92 -2.92 -3.61 15.75
N ASP A 93 -1.81 -3.37 16.44
CA ASP A 93 -1.20 -4.35 17.35
C ASP A 93 -1.64 -4.04 18.78
N ASP A 94 -2.67 -4.75 19.24
CA ASP A 94 -3.23 -4.65 20.60
C ASP A 94 -3.54 -3.21 21.06
N GLY A 95 -4.16 -2.44 20.16
CA GLY A 95 -4.57 -1.05 20.41
C GLY A 95 -3.55 0.00 19.95
N LYS A 96 -2.32 -0.41 19.60
CA LYS A 96 -1.31 0.48 19.02
C LYS A 96 -1.46 0.53 17.50
N LEU A 97 -1.83 1.70 16.98
CA LEU A 97 -2.02 1.92 15.55
C LEU A 97 -0.73 2.43 14.89
N THR A 98 -0.17 1.63 14.00
CA THR A 98 0.98 2.02 13.16
C THR A 98 0.54 2.27 11.72
N GLY A 99 0.85 3.45 11.19
CA GLY A 99 0.59 3.83 9.81
C GLY A 99 1.77 3.51 8.89
N LEU A 100 1.49 2.87 7.76
CA LEU A 100 2.44 2.51 6.71
C LEU A 100 1.96 2.99 5.34
N ASN A 101 2.88 2.99 4.37
CA ASN A 101 2.53 3.20 2.97
C ASN A 101 3.07 2.08 2.08
N THR A 102 2.17 1.13 1.77
CA THR A 102 2.49 -0.03 0.93
C THR A 102 2.70 0.32 -0.54
N ASP A 103 2.19 1.47 -1.02
CA ASP A 103 2.45 1.95 -2.38
C ASP A 103 3.93 2.30 -2.56
N TYR A 104 4.51 3.04 -1.60
CA TYR A 104 5.95 3.34 -1.57
C TYR A 104 6.79 2.07 -1.47
N ILE A 105 6.43 1.15 -0.55
CA ILE A 105 7.15 -0.12 -0.36
C ILE A 105 7.15 -0.93 -1.66
N ALA A 106 6.01 -1.03 -2.34
CA ALA A 106 5.88 -1.77 -3.59
C ALA A 106 6.78 -1.19 -4.68
N VAL A 107 6.77 0.14 -4.88
CA VAL A 107 7.61 0.78 -5.91
C VAL A 107 9.10 0.57 -5.59
N LYS A 108 9.51 0.80 -4.33
CA LYS A 108 10.91 0.58 -3.91
C LYS A 108 11.35 -0.86 -4.16
N SER A 109 10.49 -1.83 -3.83
CA SER A 109 10.76 -3.25 -4.09
C SER A 109 10.89 -3.55 -5.58
N LEU A 110 10.06 -2.95 -6.43
CA LEU A 110 10.11 -3.15 -7.87
C LEU A 110 11.37 -2.56 -8.51
N ILE A 111 11.80 -1.37 -8.08
CA ILE A 111 13.06 -0.76 -8.51
C ILE A 111 14.23 -1.72 -8.22
N ALA A 112 14.28 -2.27 -7.01
CA ALA A 112 15.32 -3.20 -6.60
C ALA A 112 15.24 -4.54 -7.34
N SER A 113 14.06 -5.14 -7.47
CA SER A 113 13.90 -6.46 -8.10
C SER A 113 14.21 -6.45 -9.60
N HIS A 114 13.90 -5.35 -10.27
CA HIS A 114 14.22 -5.15 -11.68
C HIS A 114 15.62 -4.59 -11.92
N ARG A 115 16.39 -4.29 -10.85
CA ARG A 115 17.75 -3.74 -10.93
C ARG A 115 17.83 -2.53 -11.87
N LEU A 116 16.89 -1.59 -11.71
CA LEU A 116 16.87 -0.40 -12.57
C LEU A 116 18.16 0.39 -12.38
N ASP A 117 18.76 0.82 -13.49
CA ASP A 117 19.98 1.62 -13.47
C ASP A 117 19.70 3.02 -12.91
N THR A 118 20.32 3.34 -11.77
CA THR A 118 20.17 4.62 -11.07
C THR A 118 20.74 5.81 -11.85
N ASN A 119 21.57 5.56 -12.86
CA ASN A 119 22.11 6.60 -13.75
C ASN A 119 21.17 6.92 -14.92
N ALA A 120 20.14 6.11 -15.15
CA ALA A 120 19.17 6.36 -16.21
C ALA A 120 18.38 7.65 -15.97
N ARG A 121 18.10 8.39 -17.04
CA ARG A 121 17.18 9.51 -17.01
C ARG A 121 15.74 9.01 -16.93
N VAL A 122 14.99 9.47 -15.91
CA VAL A 122 13.62 9.02 -15.64
C VAL A 122 12.65 10.18 -15.74
N MET A 123 11.52 9.99 -16.42
CA MET A 123 10.39 10.91 -16.36
C MET A 123 9.23 10.29 -15.58
N ILE A 124 8.81 10.94 -14.50
CA ILE A 124 7.63 10.55 -13.71
C ILE A 124 6.47 11.44 -14.11
N GLN A 125 5.44 10.84 -14.72
CA GLN A 125 4.23 11.54 -15.12
C GLN A 125 3.17 11.51 -14.02
N GLY A 126 2.99 12.63 -13.34
CA GLY A 126 1.93 12.84 -12.34
C GLY A 126 2.44 13.34 -10.99
N SER A 127 1.59 14.11 -10.32
CA SER A 127 1.84 14.73 -9.00
C SER A 127 0.71 14.42 -7.99
N GLY A 128 0.05 13.26 -8.15
CA GLY A 128 -1.01 12.77 -7.26
C GLY A 128 -0.47 11.83 -6.18
N GLY A 129 -1.36 11.14 -5.44
CA GLY A 129 -0.97 10.26 -4.33
C GLY A 129 0.08 9.20 -4.71
N MET A 130 -0.18 8.43 -5.78
CA MET A 130 0.83 7.48 -6.30
C MET A 130 2.08 8.18 -6.84
N GLY A 131 1.93 9.37 -7.43
CA GLY A 131 3.07 10.17 -7.91
C GLY A 131 4.05 10.48 -6.78
N LYS A 132 3.55 10.91 -5.60
CA LYS A 132 4.37 11.17 -4.42
C LYS A 132 5.15 9.92 -3.98
N ALA A 133 4.48 8.77 -3.91
CA ALA A 133 5.11 7.49 -3.56
C ALA A 133 6.20 7.07 -4.55
N VAL A 134 5.94 7.19 -5.86
CA VAL A 134 6.92 6.87 -6.91
C VAL A 134 8.12 7.82 -6.83
N ILE A 135 7.88 9.13 -6.77
CA ILE A 135 8.95 10.14 -6.68
C ILE A 135 9.87 9.86 -5.49
N ALA A 136 9.29 9.64 -4.31
CA ALA A 136 10.06 9.33 -3.10
C ALA A 136 10.86 8.02 -3.24
N ALA A 137 10.25 6.96 -3.77
CA ALA A 137 10.93 5.69 -3.96
C ALA A 137 12.12 5.79 -4.93
N PHE A 138 12.00 6.55 -6.01
CA PHE A 138 13.11 6.80 -6.94
C PHE A 138 14.23 7.63 -6.28
N ARG A 139 13.88 8.64 -5.49
CA ARG A 139 14.86 9.42 -4.72
C ARG A 139 15.64 8.53 -3.76
N ASP A 140 14.93 7.72 -2.97
CA ASP A 140 15.55 6.84 -1.97
C ASP A 140 16.35 5.69 -2.59
N ALA A 141 16.02 5.29 -3.82
CA ALA A 141 16.79 4.32 -4.58
C ALA A 141 18.08 4.91 -5.20
N GLY A 142 18.31 6.23 -5.09
CA GLY A 142 19.55 6.87 -5.53
C GLY A 142 19.50 7.48 -6.93
N PHE A 143 18.34 7.57 -7.57
CA PHE A 143 18.21 8.27 -8.85
C PHE A 143 18.45 9.76 -8.68
N ARG A 144 19.18 10.36 -9.64
CA ARG A 144 19.52 11.79 -9.63
C ARG A 144 18.98 12.56 -10.82
N ASP A 145 18.90 11.93 -12.00
CA ASP A 145 18.34 12.55 -13.22
C ASP A 145 16.86 12.18 -13.38
N VAL A 146 16.01 12.81 -12.57
CA VAL A 146 14.56 12.59 -12.58
C VAL A 146 13.82 13.88 -12.92
N ILE A 147 12.88 13.77 -13.85
CA ILE A 147 11.99 14.84 -14.30
C ILE A 147 10.56 14.51 -13.88
N ILE A 148 9.92 15.38 -13.11
CA ILE A 148 8.50 15.30 -12.77
C ILE A 148 7.69 16.08 -13.80
N ALA A 149 6.86 15.38 -14.56
CA ALA A 149 5.95 15.97 -15.54
C ALA A 149 4.52 15.94 -15.00
N ALA A 150 3.91 17.10 -14.76
CA ALA A 150 2.57 17.16 -14.14
C ALA A 150 1.70 18.29 -14.68
N ARG A 151 0.38 18.04 -14.75
CA ARG A 151 -0.65 19.04 -15.11
C ARG A 151 -0.79 20.13 -14.04
N ASN A 152 -0.78 19.74 -12.77
CA ASN A 152 -0.84 20.69 -11.66
C ASN A 152 0.57 21.22 -11.41
N ARG A 153 0.84 22.43 -11.92
CA ARG A 153 2.15 23.09 -11.81
C ARG A 153 2.59 23.28 -10.36
N GLN A 154 1.70 23.79 -9.49
CA GLN A 154 2.05 24.06 -8.09
C GLN A 154 2.49 22.80 -7.35
N ARG A 155 1.69 21.71 -7.44
CA ARG A 155 2.05 20.44 -6.80
C ARG A 155 3.29 19.80 -7.41
N GLY A 156 3.43 19.85 -8.74
CA GLY A 156 4.60 19.31 -9.43
C GLY A 156 5.90 20.01 -9.01
N LEU A 157 5.91 21.34 -8.97
CA LEU A 157 7.05 22.13 -8.51
C LEU A 157 7.38 21.87 -7.03
N ALA A 158 6.36 21.78 -6.17
CA ALA A 158 6.56 21.50 -4.75
C ALA A 158 7.25 20.14 -4.53
N LEU A 159 6.80 19.09 -5.25
CA LEU A 159 7.43 17.77 -5.18
C LEU A 159 8.86 17.79 -5.77
N ALA A 160 9.06 18.43 -6.91
CA ALA A 160 10.40 18.56 -7.49
C ALA A 160 11.39 19.24 -6.54
N LYS A 161 10.98 20.34 -5.90
CA LYS A 161 11.77 21.00 -4.87
C LYS A 161 12.01 20.10 -3.65
N GLN A 162 10.98 19.44 -3.14
CA GLN A 162 11.07 18.57 -1.95
C GLN A 162 12.06 17.42 -2.14
N TYR A 163 12.08 16.78 -3.31
CA TYR A 163 12.90 15.59 -3.57
C TYR A 163 14.20 15.90 -4.35
N GLY A 164 14.47 17.17 -4.66
CA GLY A 164 15.68 17.59 -5.38
C GLY A 164 15.71 17.12 -6.84
N PHE A 165 14.57 17.19 -7.52
CA PHE A 165 14.38 16.80 -8.91
C PHE A 165 13.96 17.97 -9.79
N GLN A 166 13.92 17.74 -11.11
CA GLN A 166 13.47 18.73 -12.07
C GLN A 166 11.96 18.65 -12.29
N TRP A 167 11.35 19.76 -12.68
CA TRP A 167 9.94 19.80 -13.07
C TRP A 167 9.79 20.33 -14.50
N GLN A 168 8.84 19.76 -15.24
CA GLN A 168 8.40 20.30 -16.51
C GLN A 168 6.87 20.20 -16.67
N PRO A 169 6.25 21.05 -17.52
CA PRO A 169 4.86 20.84 -17.92
C PRO A 169 4.70 19.48 -18.62
N LEU A 170 3.52 18.86 -18.47
CA LEU A 170 3.24 17.61 -19.17
C LEU A 170 3.37 17.81 -20.70
N PRO A 171 4.20 17.03 -21.42
CA PRO A 171 4.41 17.22 -22.85
C PRO A 171 3.11 17.13 -23.66
N LYS A 172 2.92 18.01 -24.65
CA LYS A 172 1.78 17.92 -25.58
C LYS A 172 1.87 16.58 -26.35
N GLY A 173 0.75 15.88 -26.48
CA GLY A 173 0.70 14.54 -27.10
C GLY A 173 1.01 13.37 -26.15
N SER A 174 1.51 13.63 -24.94
CA SER A 174 1.67 12.61 -23.89
C SER A 174 0.40 12.45 -23.05
N GLN A 175 -0.74 12.30 -23.72
CA GLN A 175 -1.87 11.71 -23.02
C GLN A 175 -1.41 10.30 -22.60
N PRO A 176 -1.66 9.87 -21.34
CA PRO A 176 -1.62 8.44 -21.10
C PRO A 176 -2.59 7.87 -22.14
N ARG A 177 -2.09 7.05 -23.07
CA ARG A 177 -2.98 6.12 -23.75
C ARG A 177 -3.63 5.41 -22.58
N PHE A 178 -4.88 5.77 -22.28
CA PHE A 178 -5.76 4.87 -21.57
C PHE A 178 -5.64 3.62 -22.43
N TRP A 179 -4.86 2.65 -21.96
CA TRP A 179 -5.14 1.28 -22.30
C TRP A 179 -6.56 1.10 -21.76
N SER A 180 -7.55 1.41 -22.59
CA SER A 180 -8.87 0.87 -22.40
C SER A 180 -8.62 -0.63 -22.42
N MET A 181 -8.56 -1.22 -21.23
CA MET A 181 -8.77 -2.64 -21.09
C MET A 181 -10.22 -2.89 -21.50
N SER A 182 -10.48 -2.90 -22.81
CA SER A 182 -11.59 -3.61 -23.42
C SER A 182 -11.39 -5.12 -23.34
N HIS A 183 -10.26 -5.57 -22.76
CA HIS A 183 -10.14 -6.92 -22.22
C HIS A 183 -10.99 -7.01 -20.97
N ARG A 184 -12.26 -7.36 -21.21
CA ARG A 184 -13.17 -7.98 -20.26
C ARG A 184 -12.38 -9.04 -19.49
N TRP A 185 -11.93 -8.73 -18.27
CA TRP A 185 -11.43 -9.73 -17.34
C TRP A 185 -12.63 -10.59 -16.92
N ALA A 186 -13.05 -11.47 -17.82
CA ALA A 186 -13.88 -12.60 -17.48
C ALA A 186 -13.00 -13.51 -16.63
N TRP A 187 -13.25 -13.50 -15.32
CA TRP A 187 -12.81 -14.57 -14.44
C TRP A 187 -13.55 -15.83 -14.89
N ARG A 188 -13.01 -16.54 -15.90
CA ARG A 188 -13.44 -17.89 -16.24
C ARG A 188 -12.78 -18.80 -15.22
N GLY A 189 -13.55 -19.19 -14.21
CA GLY A 189 -13.21 -20.32 -13.38
C GLY A 189 -13.23 -21.57 -14.25
N GLU A 190 -12.07 -22.10 -14.61
CA GLU A 190 -11.96 -23.44 -15.15
C GLU A 190 -10.72 -24.15 -14.61
N ARG A 191 -10.95 -25.41 -14.25
CA ARG A 191 -10.11 -26.28 -13.47
C ARG A 191 -8.94 -26.76 -14.32
N LYS A 192 -7.71 -26.63 -13.84
CA LYS A 192 -6.69 -27.71 -13.95
C LYS A 192 -5.83 -27.70 -12.69
N ALA A 193 -6.17 -28.61 -11.79
CA ALA A 193 -5.28 -29.07 -10.75
C ALA A 193 -4.13 -29.82 -11.42
N THR A 194 -2.93 -29.23 -11.45
CA THR A 194 -1.69 -29.98 -11.64
C THR A 194 -0.51 -29.17 -11.12
N ARG A 195 0.01 -29.63 -9.96
CA ARG A 195 1.42 -29.59 -9.55
C ARG A 195 2.06 -28.20 -9.26
N TRP A 196 1.64 -27.58 -8.15
CA TRP A 196 2.52 -26.68 -7.39
C TRP A 196 3.43 -27.52 -6.48
N ARG A 197 4.54 -28.04 -7.00
CA ARG A 197 5.68 -28.45 -6.17
C ARG A 197 6.69 -27.30 -6.20
N SER A 198 7.16 -26.94 -5.00
CA SER A 198 8.22 -25.98 -4.67
C SER A 198 8.05 -24.53 -5.17
N ALA A 199 7.17 -23.78 -4.50
CA ALA A 199 7.37 -22.34 -4.33
C ALA A 199 7.09 -21.99 -2.86
N ARG A 200 8.15 -21.73 -2.10
CA ARG A 200 8.02 -21.18 -0.74
C ARG A 200 7.38 -19.80 -0.85
N PRO A 201 6.33 -19.46 -0.07
CA PRO A 201 5.75 -18.13 -0.09
C PRO A 201 6.81 -17.09 0.29
N TRP A 202 7.05 -16.16 -0.63
CA TRP A 202 7.85 -14.96 -0.43
C TRP A 202 7.11 -14.04 0.55
N TRP A 203 7.39 -14.21 1.84
CA TRP A 203 7.30 -13.18 2.87
C TRP A 203 8.69 -13.02 3.46
N PRO A 204 9.19 -11.80 3.68
CA PRO A 204 10.49 -11.62 4.31
C PRO A 204 10.49 -12.30 5.68
N ARG A 205 11.37 -13.28 5.85
CA ARG A 205 11.77 -13.74 7.19
C ARG A 205 12.44 -12.56 7.89
N PRO A 206 12.11 -12.27 9.16
CA PRO A 206 12.79 -11.21 9.90
C PRO A 206 14.23 -11.65 10.19
N ALA A 207 15.20 -10.92 9.62
CA ALA A 207 16.53 -10.80 10.21
C ALA A 207 16.42 -9.58 11.14
N SER A 208 16.34 -9.73 12.46
CA SER A 208 17.28 -10.44 13.30
C SER A 208 16.60 -11.41 14.28
N CYS A 209 17.13 -12.63 14.33
CA CYS A 209 16.98 -13.51 15.48
C CYS A 209 17.62 -12.84 16.70
N LEU A 210 16.84 -12.65 17.76
CA LEU A 210 17.24 -13.04 19.12
C LEU A 210 15.96 -13.29 19.92
N THR A 211 15.78 -14.55 20.30
CA THR A 211 14.83 -15.09 21.29
C THR A 211 13.35 -15.34 20.90
N TRP A 212 13.08 -15.95 19.74
CA TRP A 212 11.83 -16.74 19.55
C TRP A 212 11.89 -18.15 20.15
N SER A 213 12.95 -18.46 20.92
CA SER A 213 13.15 -19.73 21.63
C SER A 213 12.53 -19.76 23.04
N ARG A 214 12.10 -18.63 23.60
CA ARG A 214 11.48 -18.58 24.94
C ARG A 214 9.95 -18.74 24.97
N CYS A 215 9.25 -18.60 23.84
CA CYS A 215 7.78 -18.71 23.81
C CYS A 215 7.23 -20.13 23.61
N ARG A 216 8.09 -21.13 23.35
CA ARG A 216 7.66 -22.53 23.07
C ARG A 216 7.51 -23.42 24.31
N ARG A 217 7.71 -22.91 25.54
CA ARG A 217 7.67 -23.70 26.79
C ARG A 217 6.47 -23.45 27.71
N LYS A 218 5.41 -22.75 27.29
CA LYS A 218 4.20 -22.54 28.11
C LYS A 218 2.87 -23.02 27.50
N LEU A 219 2.94 -23.88 26.47
CA LEU A 219 1.74 -24.50 25.86
C LEU A 219 1.91 -26.01 25.65
N ARG A 220 2.47 -26.68 26.66
CA ARG A 220 2.23 -28.10 26.93
C ARG A 220 1.75 -28.23 28.37
#